data_AF-A0A151SLW8-F1
#
_entry.id   AF-A0A151SLW8-F1
#
_cell.length_a   1.000
_cell.length_b   1.000
_cell.length_c   1.000
_cell.angle_alpha   90.00
_cell.angle_beta   90.00
_cell.angle_gamma   90.00
#
_symmetry.space_group_name_H-M   'P 1'
#
loop_
_entity.id
_entity.type
_entity.pdbx_description
1 polymer ?
#
loop_
_entity_poly.entity_id
_entity_poly.type
_entity_poly.pdbx_seq_one_letter_code
_entity_poly.pdbx_strand_id
1 'polypeptide(L)'
;MVRMEAYLEALDLWEVIEEDYDVSTLPDNPTVAQMKIHKEKKIKKAKAKSCLFACVSQNVFTGIMTLKSAKAIPDYLKEEYAGDKRIQSMQVLNLIREFEIQRMKETETIKQYSDKLLGIANKVRLLGTQFLDSIIVEKFLVTVPEIYEASIAVLENTKDLSKITLAKMLHALQAL
;
A
#
# COMPACT_ATOMS: atom_id res chain seq x y z
N MET A 1 -1.94 -6.87 -3.53
CA MET A 1 -2.76 -5.94 -4.33
C MET A 1 -1.96 -4.73 -4.77
N VAL A 2 -1.53 -3.85 -3.85
CA VAL A 2 -0.85 -2.57 -4.18
C VAL A 2 0.26 -2.66 -5.23
N ARG A 3 1.19 -3.64 -5.12
CA ARG A 3 2.27 -3.82 -6.13
C ARG A 3 1.76 -4.23 -7.51
N MET A 4 0.70 -5.04 -7.54
CA MET A 4 0.08 -5.53 -8.77
C MET A 4 -0.68 -4.41 -9.47
N GLU A 5 -1.45 -3.62 -8.72
CA GLU A 5 -2.18 -2.43 -9.21
C GLU A 5 -1.20 -1.42 -9.83
N ALA A 6 -0.18 -1.00 -9.07
CA ALA A 6 0.82 -0.05 -9.56
C ALA A 6 1.55 -0.56 -10.84
N TYR A 7 1.81 -1.86 -10.94
CA TYR A 7 2.46 -2.44 -12.12
C TYR A 7 1.56 -2.44 -13.36
N LEU A 8 0.25 -2.68 -13.18
CA LEU A 8 -0.73 -2.65 -14.26
C LEU A 8 -1.04 -1.22 -14.72
N GLU A 9 -1.13 -0.28 -13.79
CA GLU A 9 -1.26 1.16 -14.08
C GLU A 9 -0.08 1.66 -14.91
N ALA A 10 1.15 1.32 -14.52
CA ALA A 10 2.37 1.71 -15.23
C ALA A 10 2.43 1.18 -16.68
N LEU A 11 1.66 0.12 -16.99
CA LEU A 11 1.62 -0.51 -18.31
C LEU A 11 0.38 -0.15 -19.12
N ASP A 12 -0.49 0.73 -18.62
CA ASP A 12 -1.78 1.05 -19.26
C ASP A 12 -2.66 -0.20 -19.45
N LEU A 13 -2.65 -1.07 -18.44
CA LEU A 13 -3.36 -2.35 -18.43
C LEU A 13 -4.45 -2.41 -17.34
N TRP A 14 -4.52 -1.43 -16.43
CA TRP A 14 -5.51 -1.40 -15.36
C TRP A 14 -6.95 -1.31 -15.90
N GLU A 15 -7.19 -0.41 -16.85
CA GLU A 15 -8.51 -0.23 -17.50
C GLU A 15 -9.02 -1.54 -18.13
N VAL A 16 -8.12 -2.36 -18.67
CA VAL A 16 -8.45 -3.65 -19.28
C VAL A 16 -9.04 -4.63 -18.26
N ILE A 17 -8.62 -4.54 -17.00
CA ILE A 17 -9.10 -5.38 -15.90
C ILE A 17 -10.40 -4.82 -15.32
N GLU A 18 -10.53 -3.49 -15.19
CA GLU A 18 -11.74 -2.85 -14.67
C GLU A 18 -12.94 -3.00 -15.62
N GLU A 19 -12.74 -2.65 -16.89
CA GLU A 19 -13.78 -2.67 -17.92
C GLU A 19 -14.23 -4.09 -18.26
N ASP A 20 -13.30 -5.05 -18.21
CA ASP A 20 -13.49 -6.45 -18.64
C ASP A 20 -14.27 -6.59 -19.96
N TYR A 21 -14.04 -5.68 -20.90
CA TYR A 21 -14.78 -5.63 -22.17
C TYR A 21 -14.63 -6.93 -22.96
N ASP A 22 -15.71 -7.47 -23.52
CA ASP A 22 -15.58 -8.59 -24.45
C ASP A 22 -14.96 -8.13 -25.77
N VAL A 23 -14.03 -8.93 -26.28
CA VAL A 23 -13.48 -8.69 -27.62
C VAL A 23 -14.44 -9.32 -28.61
N SER A 24 -15.41 -8.52 -29.08
CA SER A 24 -16.42 -8.95 -30.04
C SER A 24 -15.79 -9.56 -31.30
N THR A 25 -16.49 -10.53 -31.87
CA THR A 25 -16.15 -11.10 -33.18
C THR A 25 -16.15 -9.99 -34.23
N LEU A 26 -15.19 -10.05 -35.14
CA LEU A 26 -15.18 -9.14 -36.29
C LEU A 26 -16.43 -9.40 -37.16
N PRO A 27 -16.99 -8.36 -37.80
CA PRO A 27 -18.03 -8.53 -38.81
C PRO A 27 -17.48 -9.29 -40.04
N ASP A 28 -18.36 -9.83 -40.88
CA ASP A 28 -17.98 -10.66 -42.05
C ASP A 28 -17.05 -9.95 -43.05
N ASN A 29 -17.10 -8.61 -43.12
CA ASN A 29 -16.22 -7.79 -43.95
C ASN A 29 -15.61 -6.64 -43.12
N PRO A 30 -14.57 -6.90 -42.32
CA PRO A 30 -14.00 -5.89 -41.44
C PRO A 30 -13.05 -4.96 -42.21
N THR A 31 -13.09 -3.67 -41.85
CA THR A 31 -12.08 -2.71 -42.31
C THR A 31 -10.72 -3.00 -41.67
N VAL A 32 -9.63 -2.56 -42.31
CA VAL A 32 -8.26 -2.65 -41.75
C VAL A 32 -8.18 -2.02 -40.36
N ALA A 33 -8.90 -0.91 -40.14
CA ALA A 33 -8.98 -0.25 -38.84
C ALA A 33 -9.65 -1.15 -37.78
N GLN A 34 -10.76 -1.81 -38.11
CA GLN A 34 -11.44 -2.75 -37.20
C GLN A 34 -10.56 -3.96 -36.87
N MET A 35 -9.86 -4.52 -37.86
CA MET A 35 -8.92 -5.62 -37.64
C MET A 35 -7.77 -5.22 -36.71
N LYS A 36 -7.23 -4.01 -36.91
CA LYS A 36 -6.16 -3.46 -36.06
C LYS A 36 -6.63 -3.29 -34.61
N ILE A 37 -7.77 -2.63 -34.39
CA ILE A 37 -8.35 -2.42 -33.05
C ILE A 37 -8.63 -3.77 -32.37
N HIS A 38 -9.23 -4.73 -33.08
CA HIS A 38 -9.51 -6.06 -32.54
C HIS A 38 -8.22 -6.78 -32.11
N LYS A 39 -7.17 -6.74 -32.94
CA LYS A 39 -5.87 -7.33 -32.60
C LYS A 39 -5.24 -6.65 -31.38
N GLU A 40 -5.26 -5.32 -31.32
CA GLU A 40 -4.73 -4.53 -30.20
C GLU A 40 -5.45 -4.88 -28.89
N LYS A 41 -6.79 -4.95 -28.91
CA LYS A 41 -7.61 -5.36 -27.77
C LYS A 41 -7.27 -6.77 -27.27
N LYS A 42 -7.11 -7.75 -28.18
CA LYS A 42 -6.69 -9.12 -27.80
C LYS A 42 -5.30 -9.14 -27.17
N ILE A 43 -4.35 -8.39 -27.74
CA ILE A 43 -2.99 -8.30 -27.21
C ILE A 43 -2.98 -7.65 -25.83
N LYS A 44 -3.70 -6.53 -25.65
CA LYS A 44 -3.83 -5.86 -24.34
C LYS A 44 -4.41 -6.80 -23.29
N LYS A 45 -5.50 -7.53 -23.57
CA LYS A 45 -6.07 -8.54 -22.66
C LYS A 45 -5.08 -9.66 -22.31
N ALA A 46 -4.38 -10.20 -23.30
CA ALA A 46 -3.38 -11.25 -23.06
C ALA A 46 -2.21 -10.73 -22.20
N LYS A 47 -1.73 -9.51 -22.45
CA LYS A 47 -0.70 -8.85 -21.66
C LYS A 47 -1.14 -8.62 -20.21
N ALA A 48 -2.34 -8.08 -19.99
CA ALA A 48 -2.89 -7.87 -18.65
C ALA A 48 -2.93 -9.18 -17.85
N LYS A 49 -3.42 -10.27 -18.46
CA LYS A 49 -3.43 -11.60 -17.83
C LYS A 49 -2.02 -12.11 -17.52
N SER A 50 -1.07 -11.96 -18.44
CA SER A 50 0.33 -12.35 -18.21
C SER A 50 0.99 -11.55 -17.08
N CYS A 51 0.72 -10.24 -16.99
CA CYS A 51 1.22 -9.39 -15.91
C CYS A 51 0.65 -9.83 -14.56
N LEU A 52 -0.65 -10.11 -14.47
CA LEU A 52 -1.28 -10.64 -13.25
C LEU A 52 -0.61 -11.92 -12.77
N PHE A 53 -0.30 -12.85 -13.69
CA PHE A 53 0.41 -14.08 -13.35
C PHE A 53 1.84 -13.85 -12.88
N ALA A 54 2.56 -12.89 -13.48
CA ALA A 54 3.91 -12.53 -13.07
C ALA A 54 3.97 -11.82 -11.71
N CYS A 55 2.88 -11.15 -11.28
CA CYS A 55 2.81 -10.41 -10.03
C CYS A 55 2.50 -11.28 -8.80
N VAL A 56 2.20 -12.57 -8.98
CA VAL A 56 1.80 -13.47 -7.89
C VAL A 56 2.79 -14.60 -7.68
N SER A 57 2.79 -15.22 -6.49
CA SER A 57 3.61 -16.40 -6.20
C SER A 57 3.02 -17.65 -6.89
N GLN A 58 3.83 -18.71 -7.03
CA GLN A 58 3.39 -19.96 -7.66
C GLN A 58 2.15 -20.57 -6.99
N ASN A 59 2.06 -20.48 -5.66
CA ASN A 59 0.90 -21.00 -4.89
C ASN A 59 -0.38 -20.22 -5.19
N VAL A 60 -0.26 -18.90 -5.35
CA VAL A 60 -1.39 -18.04 -5.72
C VAL A 60 -1.78 -18.30 -7.18
N PHE A 61 -0.79 -18.46 -8.07
CA PHE A 61 -0.98 -18.76 -9.49
C PHE A 61 -1.85 -20.00 -9.70
N THR A 62 -1.61 -21.09 -8.95
CA THR A 62 -2.40 -22.33 -9.06
C THR A 62 -3.88 -22.12 -8.74
N GLY A 63 -4.22 -21.17 -7.85
CA GLY A 63 -5.60 -20.81 -7.56
C GLY A 63 -6.26 -19.97 -8.65
N ILE A 64 -5.50 -19.03 -9.25
CA ILE A 64 -6.05 -18.06 -10.22
C ILE A 64 -5.97 -18.51 -11.68
N MET A 65 -5.18 -19.53 -12.02
CA MET A 65 -4.95 -19.94 -13.42
C MET A 65 -6.21 -20.48 -14.11
N THR A 66 -7.18 -20.99 -13.35
CA THR A 66 -8.46 -21.50 -13.85
C THR A 66 -9.49 -20.40 -14.08
N LEU A 67 -9.21 -19.18 -13.62
CA LEU A 67 -10.13 -18.04 -13.77
C LEU A 67 -10.20 -17.60 -15.23
N LYS A 68 -11.43 -17.49 -15.72
CA LYS A 68 -11.73 -17.13 -17.12
C LYS A 68 -11.49 -15.66 -17.41
N SER A 69 -11.76 -14.79 -16.44
CA SER A 69 -11.59 -13.34 -16.56
C SER A 69 -10.42 -12.84 -15.70
N ALA A 70 -9.68 -11.87 -16.23
CA ALA A 70 -8.66 -11.15 -15.50
C ALA A 70 -9.25 -10.31 -14.34
N LYS A 71 -10.52 -9.87 -14.48
CA LYS A 71 -11.27 -9.15 -13.44
C LYS A 71 -11.59 -10.01 -12.22
N ALA A 72 -11.75 -11.32 -12.41
CA ALA A 72 -12.01 -12.24 -11.30
C ALA A 72 -10.77 -12.44 -10.40
N ILE A 73 -9.57 -12.10 -10.87
CA ILE A 73 -8.32 -12.33 -10.13
C ILE A 73 -8.25 -11.43 -8.88
N PRO A 74 -8.41 -10.09 -8.97
CA PRO A 74 -8.48 -9.24 -7.78
C PRO A 74 -9.52 -9.69 -6.75
N ASP A 75 -10.72 -10.08 -7.18
CA ASP A 75 -11.81 -10.50 -6.29
C ASP A 75 -11.50 -11.84 -5.60
N TYR A 76 -10.99 -12.82 -6.34
CA TYR A 76 -10.49 -14.08 -5.76
C TYR A 76 -9.40 -13.81 -4.71
N LEU A 77 -8.43 -12.95 -5.03
CA LEU A 77 -7.35 -12.62 -4.10
C LEU A 77 -7.89 -11.87 -2.87
N LYS A 78 -8.89 -11.02 -3.03
CA LYS A 78 -9.57 -10.40 -1.89
C LYS A 78 -10.25 -11.46 -1.05
N GLU A 79 -10.97 -12.41 -1.63
CA GLU A 79 -11.71 -13.44 -0.88
C GLU A 79 -10.77 -14.43 -0.17
N GLU A 80 -9.82 -15.01 -0.90
CA GLU A 80 -8.85 -16.00 -0.41
C GLU A 80 -8.00 -15.43 0.74
N TYR A 81 -7.64 -14.14 0.65
CA TYR A 81 -6.76 -13.48 1.61
C TYR A 81 -7.47 -12.42 2.46
N ALA A 82 -8.81 -12.31 2.39
CA ALA A 82 -9.59 -11.37 3.20
C ALA A 82 -9.47 -11.67 4.69
N GLY A 83 -9.02 -12.88 5.06
CA GLY A 83 -9.01 -13.32 6.45
C GLY A 83 -10.41 -13.29 7.09
N ASP A 84 -10.53 -13.80 8.31
CA ASP A 84 -11.72 -13.50 9.11
C ASP A 84 -11.64 -12.02 9.51
N LYS A 85 -12.65 -11.22 9.17
CA LYS A 85 -12.74 -9.80 9.55
C LYS A 85 -12.52 -9.58 11.05
N ARG A 86 -12.89 -10.56 11.89
CA ARG A 86 -12.63 -10.54 13.35
C ARG A 86 -11.15 -10.72 13.66
N ILE A 87 -10.46 -11.63 12.97
CA ILE A 87 -9.01 -11.82 13.12
C ILE A 87 -8.28 -10.55 12.68
N GLN A 88 -8.66 -9.95 11.54
CA GLN A 88 -8.08 -8.68 11.09
C GLN A 88 -8.32 -7.55 12.11
N SER A 89 -9.54 -7.44 12.63
CA SER A 89 -9.86 -6.45 13.66
C SER A 89 -9.01 -6.64 14.93
N MET A 90 -8.82 -7.89 15.37
CA MET A 90 -7.96 -8.20 16.51
C MET A 90 -6.49 -7.90 16.23
N GLN A 91 -6.00 -8.15 15.01
CA GLN A 91 -4.65 -7.78 14.60
C GLN A 91 -4.43 -6.27 14.65
N VAL A 92 -5.39 -5.47 14.17
CA VAL A 92 -5.34 -4.00 14.26
C VAL A 92 -5.29 -3.55 15.71
N LEU A 93 -6.14 -4.09 16.59
CA LEU A 93 -6.13 -3.75 18.02
C LEU A 93 -4.80 -4.09 18.70
N ASN A 94 -4.20 -5.24 18.35
CA ASN A 94 -2.89 -5.63 18.87
C ASN A 94 -1.78 -4.68 18.42
N LEU A 95 -1.79 -4.25 17.15
CA LEU A 95 -0.83 -3.28 16.62
C LEU A 95 -1.02 -1.89 17.23
N ILE A 96 -2.26 -1.44 17.45
CA ILE A 96 -2.55 -0.18 18.15
C ILE A 96 -2.00 -0.25 19.58
N ARG A 97 -2.27 -1.35 20.30
CA ARG A 97 -1.69 -1.56 21.64
C ARG A 97 -0.16 -1.56 21.60
N GLU A 98 0.45 -2.24 20.64
CA GLU A 98 1.92 -2.26 20.45
C GLU A 98 2.45 -0.83 20.25
N PHE A 99 1.79 -0.03 19.41
CA PHE A 99 2.12 1.37 19.18
C PHE A 99 1.98 2.20 20.46
N GLU A 100 0.89 2.05 21.20
CA GLU A 100 0.62 2.79 22.43
C GLU A 100 1.66 2.52 23.52
N ILE A 101 2.13 1.29 23.67
CA ILE A 101 3.15 0.94 24.68
C ILE A 101 4.57 1.26 24.23
N GLN A 102 4.80 1.61 22.96
CA GLN A 102 6.15 1.92 22.52
C GLN A 102 6.70 3.16 23.20
N ARG A 103 7.97 3.09 23.60
CA ARG A 103 8.76 4.23 24.08
C ARG A 103 10.18 4.07 23.56
N MET A 104 10.83 5.18 23.25
CA MET A 104 12.21 5.16 22.77
C MET A 104 13.15 4.82 23.93
N LYS A 105 14.12 3.94 23.66
CA LYS A 105 15.18 3.64 24.63
C LYS A 105 16.30 4.66 24.53
N GLU A 106 17.01 4.88 25.64
CA GLU A 106 18.22 5.73 25.68
C GLU A 106 19.31 5.29 24.68
N THR A 107 19.33 4.01 24.32
CA THR A 107 20.31 3.44 23.38
C THR A 107 19.86 3.45 21.93
N GLU A 108 18.62 3.87 21.66
CA GLU A 108 18.08 3.93 20.30
C GLU A 108 18.37 5.29 19.67
N THR A 109 18.64 5.28 18.37
CA THR A 109 18.69 6.51 17.57
C THR A 109 17.29 6.94 17.16
N ILE A 110 17.13 8.24 16.87
CA ILE A 110 15.90 8.82 16.31
C ILE A 110 15.40 8.03 15.10
N LYS A 111 16.31 7.64 14.20
CA LYS A 111 15.97 6.85 13.01
C LYS A 111 15.45 5.45 13.37
N GLN A 112 16.11 4.75 14.29
CA GLN A 112 15.65 3.41 14.70
C GLN A 112 14.26 3.48 15.34
N TYR A 113 14.01 4.48 16.18
CA TYR A 113 12.70 4.64 16.80
C TYR A 113 11.63 5.04 15.78
N SER A 114 11.93 5.94 14.84
CA SER A 114 11.00 6.31 13.77
C SER A 114 10.65 5.13 12.89
N ASP A 115 11.64 4.31 12.50
CA ASP A 115 11.43 3.13 11.67
C ASP A 115 10.51 2.11 12.37
N LYS A 116 10.58 1.98 13.70
CA LYS A 116 9.67 1.13 14.48
C LYS A 116 8.23 1.65 14.46
N LEU A 117 8.03 2.94 14.75
CA LEU A 117 6.69 3.53 14.75
C LEU A 117 6.05 3.46 13.36
N LEU A 118 6.81 3.79 12.30
CA LEU A 118 6.35 3.65 10.92
C LEU A 118 6.05 2.20 10.55
N GLY A 119 6.88 1.26 11.02
CA GLY A 119 6.65 -0.17 10.81
C GLY A 119 5.30 -0.62 11.33
N ILE A 120 4.92 -0.19 12.54
CA ILE A 120 3.61 -0.51 13.13
C ILE A 120 2.49 0.20 12.37
N ALA A 121 2.62 1.51 12.13
CA ALA A 121 1.62 2.31 11.40
C ALA A 121 1.33 1.74 10.01
N ASN A 122 2.37 1.33 9.27
CA ASN A 122 2.23 0.75 7.94
C ASN A 122 1.55 -0.62 7.96
N LYS A 123 1.76 -1.44 9.00
CA LYS A 123 1.00 -2.68 9.19
C LYS A 123 -0.48 -2.41 9.42
N VAL A 124 -0.82 -1.39 10.21
CA VAL A 124 -2.22 -0.98 10.42
C VAL A 124 -2.87 -0.50 9.12
N ARG A 125 -2.16 0.33 8.35
CA ARG A 125 -2.61 0.79 7.01
C ARG A 125 -2.80 -0.36 6.04
N LEU A 126 -1.90 -1.35 6.06
CA LEU A 126 -1.99 -2.54 5.21
C LEU A 126 -3.23 -3.39 5.53
N LEU A 127 -3.69 -3.37 6.77
CA LEU A 127 -4.94 -4.00 7.21
C LEU A 127 -6.19 -3.13 6.91
N GLY A 128 -6.03 -2.04 6.14
CA GLY A 128 -7.13 -1.19 5.70
C GLY A 128 -7.62 -0.17 6.74
N THR A 129 -6.92 -0.02 7.87
CA THR A 129 -7.28 0.97 8.89
C THR A 129 -6.47 2.25 8.69
N GLN A 130 -7.15 3.40 8.69
CA GLN A 130 -6.47 4.69 8.59
C GLN A 130 -5.57 4.91 9.82
N PHE A 131 -4.32 5.29 9.57
CA PHE A 131 -3.36 5.66 10.61
C PHE A 131 -2.61 6.91 10.13
N LEU A 132 -2.85 8.07 10.76
CA LEU A 132 -2.32 9.35 10.29
C LEU A 132 -0.86 9.54 10.71
N ASP A 133 -0.08 10.24 9.89
CA ASP A 133 1.30 10.59 10.26
C ASP A 133 1.37 11.54 11.47
N SER A 134 0.32 12.34 11.73
CA SER A 134 0.23 13.18 12.92
C SER A 134 0.24 12.35 14.22
N ILE A 135 -0.40 11.17 14.22
CA ILE A 135 -0.37 10.24 15.36
C ILE A 135 1.07 9.77 15.63
N ILE A 136 1.86 9.56 14.58
CA ILE A 136 3.28 9.17 14.69
C ILE A 136 4.09 10.31 15.27
N VAL A 137 3.88 11.54 14.79
CA VAL A 137 4.56 12.75 15.30
C VAL A 137 4.26 12.95 16.78
N GLU A 138 2.97 12.97 17.16
CA GLU A 138 2.55 13.15 18.56
C GLU A 138 3.16 12.09 19.46
N LYS A 139 3.12 10.81 19.03
CA LYS A 139 3.76 9.71 19.75
C LYS A 139 5.26 9.96 19.94
N PHE A 140 5.95 10.40 18.90
CA PHE A 140 7.38 10.68 18.94
C PHE A 140 7.69 11.77 19.98
N LEU A 141 7.01 12.90 19.92
CA LEU A 141 7.23 14.04 20.81
C LEU A 141 7.04 13.69 22.30
N VAL A 142 6.12 12.77 22.62
CA VAL A 142 5.83 12.39 24.03
C VAL A 142 6.62 11.19 24.55
N THR A 143 7.42 10.52 23.71
CA THR A 143 8.09 9.26 24.09
C THR A 143 9.58 9.20 23.81
N VAL A 144 10.16 10.26 23.23
CA VAL A 144 11.61 10.40 23.18
C VAL A 144 12.20 10.66 24.57
N PRO A 145 13.46 10.28 24.83
CA PRO A 145 14.13 10.60 26.08
C PRO A 145 14.38 12.10 26.29
N GLU A 146 14.62 12.48 27.55
CA GLU A 146 14.83 13.87 27.98
C GLU A 146 16.01 14.55 27.25
N ILE A 147 17.00 13.78 26.79
CA ILE A 147 18.14 14.30 26.01
C ILE A 147 17.71 15.05 24.74
N TYR A 148 16.48 14.82 24.26
CA TYR A 148 15.92 15.48 23.08
C TYR A 148 14.99 16.65 23.42
N GLU A 149 14.76 16.98 24.70
CA GLU A 149 13.87 18.08 25.11
C GLU A 149 14.30 19.43 24.54
N ALA A 150 15.60 19.73 24.56
CA ALA A 150 16.12 20.98 23.99
C ALA A 150 15.79 21.09 22.49
N SER A 151 15.92 19.98 21.76
CA SER A 151 15.61 19.91 20.32
C SER A 151 14.10 20.06 20.07
N ILE A 152 13.26 19.47 20.93
CA ILE A 152 11.80 19.64 20.88
C ILE A 152 11.42 21.10 21.17
N ALA A 153 11.97 21.71 22.21
CA ALA A 153 11.67 23.10 22.54
C ALA A 153 12.01 24.07 21.40
N VAL A 154 13.12 23.84 20.69
CA VAL A 154 13.46 24.61 19.47
C VAL A 154 12.42 24.39 18.38
N LEU A 155 11.96 23.15 18.20
CA LEU A 155 10.96 22.80 17.21
C LEU A 155 9.60 23.47 17.49
N GLU A 156 9.15 23.44 18.74
CA GLU A 156 7.93 24.08 19.23
C GLU A 156 7.96 25.60 19.03
N ASN A 157 9.09 26.23 19.34
CA ASN A 157 9.23 27.68 19.22
C ASN A 157 9.35 28.17 17.76
N THR A 158 9.78 27.31 16.84
CA THR A 158 10.00 27.68 15.43
C THR A 158 8.89 27.24 14.48
N LYS A 159 7.97 26.37 14.92
CA LYS A 159 6.92 25.77 14.08
C LYS A 159 5.60 25.62 14.82
N ASP A 160 4.52 25.81 14.07
CA ASP A 160 3.19 25.38 14.51
C ASP A 160 3.15 23.84 14.57
N LEU A 161 3.06 23.29 15.79
CA LEU A 161 3.00 21.86 16.04
C LEU A 161 1.85 21.17 15.30
N SER A 162 0.75 21.87 15.05
CA SER A 162 -0.39 21.32 14.29
C SER A 162 -0.08 21.10 12.80
N LYS A 163 1.03 21.66 12.31
CA LYS A 163 1.46 21.60 10.90
C LYS A 163 2.82 20.94 10.70
N ILE A 164 3.41 20.38 11.75
CA ILE A 164 4.69 19.72 11.64
C ILE A 164 4.53 18.40 10.88
N THR A 165 5.37 18.19 9.86
CA THR A 165 5.41 16.92 9.15
C THR A 165 6.42 16.00 9.81
N LEU A 166 6.18 14.69 9.71
CA LEU A 166 7.11 13.67 10.18
C LEU A 166 8.54 13.90 9.67
N ALA A 167 8.70 14.19 8.37
CA ALA A 167 10.01 14.46 7.78
C ALA A 167 10.72 15.65 8.45
N LYS A 168 10.00 16.77 8.68
CA LYS A 168 10.57 17.96 9.33
C LYS A 168 10.99 17.66 10.77
N MET A 169 10.17 16.93 11.52
CA MET A 169 10.49 16.51 12.88
C MET A 169 11.75 15.64 12.91
N LEU A 170 11.85 14.63 12.04
CA LEU A 170 13.02 13.75 11.98
C LEU A 170 14.29 14.51 11.62
N HIS A 171 14.23 15.45 10.67
CA HIS A 171 15.36 16.29 10.33
C HIS A 171 15.81 17.18 11.50
N ALA A 172 14.87 17.77 12.25
CA ALA A 172 15.19 18.62 13.39
C ALA A 172 15.86 17.82 14.53
N LEU A 173 15.39 16.61 14.80
CA LEU A 173 15.90 15.77 15.88
C LEU A 173 17.20 15.03 15.52
N GLN A 174 17.54 14.91 14.23
CA GLN A 174 18.79 14.29 13.77
C GLN A 174 19.94 15.29 13.56
N ALA A 175 19.64 16.59 13.47
CA ALA A 175 20.62 17.63 13.19
C ALA A 175 21.41 18.11 14.42
N LEU A 176 21.17 17.52 15.59
CA LEU A 176 21.72 17.93 16.89
C LEU A 176 22.40 16.74 17.59
#